data_AF-A0A0F9M7X4-F1
#
_entry.id   AF-A0A0F9M7X4-F1
#
_cell.length_a   1.000
_cell.length_b   1.000
_cell.length_c   1.000
_cell.angle_alpha   90.00
_cell.angle_beta   90.00
_cell.angle_gamma   90.00
#
_symmetry.space_group_name_H-M   'P 1'
#
loop_
_entity.id
_entity.type
_entity.pdbx_description
1 polymer ?
#
loop_
_entity_poly.entity_id
_entity_poly.type
_entity_poly.pdbx_seq_one_letter_code
_entity_poly.pdbx_strand_id
1 'polypeptide(L)'
;MQRTKLEPLTHKYIKKWMAKLKLTEFKYTVEFASLKGDYALVSTDEETRHITIEFDPRAFKTEEEVEQTIVHELLHARINDYVELVEEIIRTHITNPKT
;
A
#
# COMPACT_ATOMS: atom_id res chain seq x y z
N MET A 1 -19.60 -5.84 -4.22
CA MET A 1 -19.54 -5.26 -5.58
C MET A 1 -19.06 -6.34 -6.55
N GLN A 2 -19.48 -6.37 -7.81
CA GLN A 2 -18.98 -7.40 -8.75
C GLN A 2 -17.51 -7.14 -9.11
N ARG A 3 -16.68 -8.20 -9.20
CA ARG A 3 -15.25 -8.10 -9.51
C ARG A 3 -14.96 -7.30 -10.79
N THR A 4 -15.79 -7.46 -11.82
CA THR A 4 -15.70 -6.75 -13.10
C THR A 4 -15.79 -5.23 -12.98
N LYS A 5 -16.42 -4.72 -11.92
CA LYS A 5 -16.47 -3.28 -11.59
C LYS A 5 -15.38 -2.88 -10.58
N LEU A 6 -15.10 -3.76 -9.63
CA LEU A 6 -14.13 -3.53 -8.57
C LEU A 6 -12.71 -3.36 -9.11
N GLU A 7 -12.27 -4.23 -10.02
CA GLU A 7 -10.88 -4.24 -10.49
C GLU A 7 -10.47 -2.94 -11.22
N PRO A 8 -11.21 -2.45 -12.24
CA PRO A 8 -10.92 -1.15 -12.84
C PRO A 8 -10.96 0.01 -11.84
N LEU A 9 -11.88 -0.07 -10.87
CA LEU A 9 -12.05 0.96 -9.85
C LEU A 9 -10.86 1.01 -8.89
N THR A 10 -10.38 -0.16 -8.45
CA THR A 10 -9.20 -0.30 -7.62
C THR A 10 -7.97 0.29 -8.31
N HIS A 11 -7.75 -0.04 -9.59
CA HIS A 11 -6.62 0.53 -10.34
C HIS A 11 -6.73 2.06 -10.53
N LYS A 12 -7.94 2.59 -10.79
CA LYS A 12 -8.18 4.04 -10.88
C LYS A 12 -7.73 4.75 -9.59
N TYR A 13 -8.12 4.22 -8.43
CA TYR A 13 -7.81 4.86 -7.16
C TYR A 13 -6.39 4.65 -6.69
N ILE A 14 -5.79 3.47 -6.91
CA ILE A 14 -4.37 3.26 -6.59
C ILE A 14 -3.52 4.26 -7.35
N LYS A 15 -3.74 4.43 -8.66
CA LYS A 15 -3.00 5.41 -9.47
C LYS A 15 -3.16 6.84 -8.96
N LYS A 16 -4.39 7.25 -8.65
CA LYS A 16 -4.70 8.57 -8.07
C LYS A 16 -3.93 8.81 -6.78
N TRP A 17 -3.93 7.83 -5.87
CA TRP A 17 -3.38 8.00 -4.53
C TRP A 17 -1.88 7.76 -4.44
N MET A 18 -1.31 6.87 -5.24
CA MET A 18 0.15 6.76 -5.37
C MET A 18 0.77 8.09 -5.82
N ALA A 19 0.13 8.79 -6.77
CA ALA A 19 0.57 10.12 -7.19
C ALA A 19 0.49 11.15 -6.04
N LYS A 20 -0.62 11.15 -5.28
CA LYS A 20 -0.81 12.08 -4.16
C LYS A 20 0.11 11.81 -2.97
N LEU A 21 0.40 10.54 -2.70
CA LEU A 21 1.23 10.09 -1.58
C LEU A 21 2.71 10.01 -1.91
N LYS A 22 3.11 10.38 -3.14
CA LYS A 22 4.50 10.30 -3.65
C LYS A 22 5.07 8.89 -3.53
N LEU A 23 4.32 7.92 -4.06
CA LEU A 23 4.73 6.51 -4.19
C LEU A 23 4.92 6.13 -5.68
N THR A 24 5.04 7.10 -6.57
CA THR A 24 5.08 6.89 -8.04
C THR A 24 6.31 6.15 -8.53
N GLU A 25 7.36 6.14 -7.74
CA GLU A 25 8.56 5.32 -7.91
C GLU A 25 8.32 3.81 -7.76
N PHE A 26 7.25 3.41 -7.06
CA PHE A 26 6.94 2.01 -6.81
C PHE A 26 6.12 1.48 -7.98
N LYS A 27 6.46 0.28 -8.43
CA LYS A 27 5.51 -0.53 -9.19
C LYS A 27 4.45 -1.08 -8.24
N TYR A 28 3.31 -1.49 -8.77
CA TYR A 28 2.29 -2.13 -7.94
C TYR A 28 1.63 -3.32 -8.63
N THR A 29 1.19 -4.27 -7.81
CA THR A 29 0.32 -5.37 -8.22
C THR A 29 -0.93 -5.39 -7.35
N VAL A 30 -2.05 -5.76 -7.96
CA VAL A 30 -3.34 -5.91 -7.28
C VAL A 30 -3.72 -7.38 -7.33
N GLU A 31 -3.95 -7.97 -6.18
CA GLU A 31 -4.42 -9.35 -6.07
C GLU A 31 -5.80 -9.37 -5.42
N PHE A 32 -6.64 -10.29 -5.87
CA PHE A 32 -7.98 -10.49 -5.30
C PHE A 32 -8.03 -11.87 -4.65
N ALA A 33 -8.04 -11.91 -3.33
CA ALA A 33 -8.01 -13.12 -2.53
C ALA A 33 -9.04 -13.07 -1.40
N SER A 34 -9.49 -14.22 -0.91
CA SER A 34 -10.36 -14.27 0.28
C SER A 34 -9.51 -14.01 1.52
N LEU A 35 -9.68 -12.85 2.15
CA LEU A 35 -8.95 -12.47 3.36
C LEU A 35 -9.76 -12.85 4.61
N LYS A 36 -9.08 -13.25 5.69
CA LYS A 36 -9.73 -13.65 6.94
C LYS A 36 -9.83 -12.45 7.89
N GLY A 37 -10.90 -11.68 7.76
CA GLY A 37 -11.20 -10.56 8.67
C GLY A 37 -10.72 -9.20 8.16
N ASP A 38 -9.81 -9.18 7.20
CA ASP A 38 -9.30 -7.96 6.57
C ASP A 38 -10.01 -7.66 5.25
N TYR A 39 -10.12 -6.37 4.91
CA TYR A 39 -10.70 -5.92 3.63
C TYR A 39 -9.64 -5.78 2.55
N ALA A 40 -8.44 -5.38 2.95
CA ALA A 40 -7.25 -5.37 2.12
C ALA A 40 -6.01 -5.56 3.00
N LEU A 41 -4.89 -5.91 2.35
CA LEU A 41 -3.57 -5.93 2.94
C LEU A 41 -2.58 -5.29 1.97
N VAL A 42 -1.57 -4.63 2.52
CA VAL A 42 -0.44 -4.10 1.75
C VAL A 42 0.86 -4.73 2.20
N SER A 43 1.71 -5.04 1.23
CA SER A 43 3.11 -5.36 1.43
C SER A 43 3.96 -4.52 0.50
N THR A 44 5.11 -4.07 1.01
CA THR A 44 6.08 -3.29 0.25
C THR A 44 7.40 -4.06 0.23
N ASP A 45 7.93 -4.25 -0.97
CA ASP A 45 9.30 -4.70 -1.20
C ASP A 45 10.14 -3.49 -1.60
N GLU A 46 10.98 -3.03 -0.67
CA GLU A 46 11.85 -1.86 -0.87
C GLU A 46 13.01 -2.15 -1.82
N GLU A 47 13.52 -3.39 -1.87
CA GLU A 47 14.63 -3.76 -2.75
C GLU A 47 14.22 -3.64 -4.22
N THR A 48 13.01 -4.13 -4.55
CA THR A 48 12.48 -4.08 -5.92
C THR A 48 11.59 -2.87 -6.19
N ARG A 49 11.35 -2.02 -5.18
CA ARG A 49 10.41 -0.90 -5.20
C ARG A 49 9.05 -1.35 -5.74
N HIS A 50 8.46 -2.35 -5.10
CA HIS A 50 7.19 -2.95 -5.52
C HIS A 50 6.19 -3.03 -4.37
N ILE A 51 4.97 -2.56 -4.60
CA ILE A 51 3.85 -2.63 -3.64
C ILE A 51 2.85 -3.68 -4.11
N THR A 52 2.53 -4.65 -3.26
CA THR A 52 1.45 -5.60 -3.51
C THR A 52 0.27 -5.26 -2.61
N ILE A 53 -0.91 -5.08 -3.23
CA ILE A 53 -2.15 -4.81 -2.51
C ILE A 53 -3.13 -5.93 -2.78
N GLU A 54 -3.45 -6.67 -1.73
CA GLU A 54 -4.43 -7.76 -1.75
C GLU A 54 -5.79 -7.22 -1.30
N PHE A 55 -6.86 -7.55 -2.02
CA PHE A 55 -8.24 -7.13 -1.70
C PHE A 55 -9.16 -8.33 -1.53
N ASP A 56 -10.03 -8.31 -0.51
CA ASP A 56 -11.19 -9.22 -0.49
C ASP A 56 -12.30 -8.68 -1.39
N PRO A 57 -12.59 -9.33 -2.53
CA PRO A 57 -13.59 -8.83 -3.47
C PRO A 57 -15.02 -8.78 -2.90
N ARG A 58 -15.28 -9.44 -1.77
CA ARG A 58 -16.59 -9.47 -1.10
C ARG A 58 -16.76 -8.37 -0.06
N ALA A 59 -15.68 -7.69 0.35
CA ALA A 59 -15.72 -6.70 1.41
C ALA A 59 -16.45 -5.41 1.00
N PHE A 60 -16.42 -5.04 -0.29
CA PHE A 60 -16.83 -3.71 -0.75
C PHE A 60 -18.26 -3.67 -1.27
N LYS A 61 -19.06 -2.74 -0.75
CA LYS A 61 -20.43 -2.44 -1.16
C LYS A 61 -20.51 -1.15 -1.98
N THR A 62 -19.63 -0.18 -1.72
CA THR A 62 -19.63 1.13 -2.39
C THR A 62 -18.28 1.47 -3.03
N GLU A 63 -18.27 2.46 -3.93
CA GLU A 63 -17.04 3.02 -4.51
C GLU A 63 -16.20 3.76 -3.44
N GLU A 64 -16.86 4.38 -2.47
CA GLU A 64 -16.21 5.09 -1.36
C GLU A 64 -15.42 4.16 -0.44
N GLU A 65 -15.98 2.98 -0.09
CA GLU A 65 -15.27 1.98 0.74
C GLU A 65 -14.00 1.49 0.05
N VAL A 66 -14.03 1.33 -1.28
CA VAL A 66 -12.85 0.95 -2.07
C VAL A 66 -11.79 2.05 -2.00
N GLU A 67 -12.19 3.31 -2.23
CA GLU A 67 -11.25 4.43 -2.17
C GLU A 67 -10.64 4.59 -0.77
N GLN A 68 -11.44 4.54 0.29
CA GLN A 68 -10.97 4.66 1.67
C GLN A 68 -9.99 3.54 2.04
N THR A 69 -10.29 2.31 1.64
CA THR A 69 -9.41 1.15 1.89
C THR A 69 -8.09 1.29 1.14
N ILE A 70 -8.11 1.69 -0.13
CA ILE A 70 -6.88 1.96 -0.90
C ILE A 70 -6.04 3.05 -0.25
N VAL A 71 -6.67 4.12 0.24
CA VAL A 71 -5.95 5.19 0.94
C VAL A 71 -5.31 4.66 2.22
N HIS A 72 -6.04 3.86 3.00
CA HIS A 72 -5.52 3.27 4.23
C HIS A 72 -4.28 2.41 3.97
N GLU A 73 -4.36 1.50 3.00
CA GLU A 73 -3.25 0.62 2.63
C GLU A 73 -2.04 1.39 2.08
N LEU A 74 -2.25 2.37 1.20
CA LEU A 74 -1.14 3.16 0.68
C LEU A 74 -0.51 4.07 1.75
N LEU A 75 -1.25 4.47 2.78
CA LEU A 75 -0.69 5.17 3.94
C LEU A 75 0.23 4.26 4.75
N HIS A 76 -0.13 2.98 4.95
CA HIS A 76 0.78 2.02 5.58
C HIS A 76 2.06 1.84 4.78
N ALA A 77 1.96 1.68 3.46
CA ALA A 77 3.14 1.60 2.60
C ALA A 77 4.04 2.84 2.74
N ARG A 78 3.45 4.04 2.78
CA ARG A 78 4.20 5.29 2.92
C ARG A 78 4.81 5.49 4.31
N ILE A 79 4.09 5.14 5.36
CA ILE A 79 4.53 5.33 6.75
C ILE A 79 5.59 4.28 7.11
N ASN A 80 5.44 3.03 6.68
CA ASN A 80 6.45 1.99 6.91
C ASN A 80 7.80 2.38 6.29
N ASP A 81 7.82 2.88 5.06
CA ASP A 81 9.02 3.44 4.42
C ASP A 81 9.68 4.54 5.29
N TYR A 82 8.88 5.42 5.91
CA TYR A 82 9.42 6.42 6.83
C TYR A 82 9.96 5.84 8.14
N VAL A 83 9.30 4.83 8.73
CA VAL A 83 9.75 4.19 9.96
C VAL A 83 11.08 3.47 9.70
N GLU A 84 11.16 2.69 8.64
CA GLU A 84 12.38 1.97 8.25
C GLU A 84 13.53 2.94 7.95
N LEU A 85 13.27 4.04 7.24
CA LEU A 85 14.26 5.09 7.00
C LEU A 85 14.75 5.73 8.32
N VAL A 86 13.85 6.03 9.25
CA VAL A 86 14.21 6.60 10.56
C VAL A 86 15.06 5.61 11.36
N GLU A 87 14.69 4.33 11.39
CA GLU A 87 15.47 3.28 12.03
C GLU A 87 16.86 3.12 11.40
N GLU A 88 16.97 3.20 10.07
CA GLU A 88 18.26 3.19 9.37
C GLU A 88 19.14 4.40 9.75
N ILE A 89 18.58 5.61 9.80
CA ILE A 89 19.32 6.82 10.20
C ILE A 89 19.83 6.66 11.64
N ILE A 90 18.99 6.20 12.57
CA ILE A 90 19.38 5.97 13.97
C ILE A 90 20.49 4.91 14.05
N ARG A 91 20.36 3.81 13.30
CA ARG A 91 21.36 2.74 13.22
C ARG A 91 22.70 3.24 12.68
N THR A 92 22.68 4.08 11.64
CA THR A 92 23.88 4.52 10.94
C THR A 92 24.58 5.70 11.63
N HIS A 93 23.83 6.63 12.25
CA HIS A 93 24.38 7.89 12.76
C HIS A 93 24.40 8.01 14.29
N ILE A 94 23.54 7.29 15.03
CA ILE A 94 23.45 7.42 16.50
C ILE A 94 24.14 6.24 17.21
N THR A 95 23.98 5.01 16.70
CA THR A 95 24.53 3.81 17.35
C THR A 95 25.92 3.40 16.86
N ASN A 96 26.50 4.13 15.90
CA ASN A 96 27.89 3.96 15.48
C ASN A 96 28.75 5.18 15.89
N PRO A 97 29.28 5.23 17.13
CA PRO A 97 30.03 6.39 17.64
C PRO A 97 31.46 6.51 17.07
N LYS A 98 31.71 6.01 15.85
CA LYS A 98 33.02 6.06 15.19
C LYS A 98 32.91 6.61 13.77
N THR A 99 32.54 7.88 13.68
CA THR A 99 33.13 8.85 12.75
C THR A 99 33.28 10.16 13.50
#